data_AF-A0A9X4KXV3-F1
#
_entry.id   AF-A0A9X4KXV3-F1
#
_cell.length_a   1.000
_cell.length_b   1.000
_cell.length_c   1.000
_cell.angle_alpha   90.00
_cell.angle_beta   90.00
_cell.angle_gamma   90.00
#
_symmetry.space_group_name_H-M   'P 1'
#
loop_
_entity.id
_entity.type
_entity.pdbx_description
1 polymer ?
#
loop_
_entity_poly.entity_id
_entity_poly.type
_entity_poly.pdbx_seq_one_letter_code
_entity_poly.pdbx_strand_id
1 'polypeptide(L)'
;MKTTYTGLAVLPTTPASMNVIVEPGRIMTGSRVVELAEAATVCIRVAGQRRFNDQRYRIVGEGAASPSGWNGENIRGTAGMPYQRMVPGSLQVYARDRSKRYVPEADYTQDSYWGSIKRNPQGGIAIDEELSIDYAVWLCRYDAIVLLEDGTISVVEGDCDAPESRELLLPEPPKVERGVCPGPYIHGLGADLRLWRRKRDRRGSLDGRAFDGWTAGTRGQIRRYGRTHLRRRGTSCGAR
;
A
#
# COMPACT_ATOMS: atom_id res chain seq x y z
N MET A 1 30.27 11.48 11.78
CA MET A 1 30.92 11.09 10.50
C MET A 1 29.85 11.07 9.41
N LYS A 2 30.16 11.49 8.18
CA LYS A 2 29.21 11.51 7.06
C LYS A 2 29.32 10.21 6.27
N THR A 3 28.25 9.42 6.22
CA THR A 3 28.17 8.25 5.34
C THR A 3 27.91 8.71 3.90
N THR A 4 28.69 8.22 2.95
CA THR A 4 28.48 8.45 1.51
C THR A 4 28.24 7.12 0.80
N TYR A 5 27.45 7.16 -0.26
CA TYR A 5 27.06 6.00 -1.05
C TYR A 5 27.17 6.31 -2.54
N THR A 6 27.61 5.33 -3.32
CA THR A 6 27.64 5.36 -4.79
C THR A 6 27.09 4.03 -5.30
N GLY A 7 26.14 4.05 -6.25
CA GLY A 7 25.45 2.83 -6.69
C GLY A 7 24.40 2.36 -5.66
N LEU A 8 24.26 1.04 -5.50
CA LEU A 8 23.33 0.39 -4.55
C LEU A 8 21.87 0.80 -4.75
N ALA A 9 21.48 1.05 -6.00
CA ALA A 9 20.06 1.23 -6.30
C ALA A 9 19.34 -0.10 -6.10
N VAL A 10 18.13 -0.02 -5.54
CA VAL A 10 17.27 -1.18 -5.41
C VAL A 10 16.15 -1.02 -6.42
N LEU A 11 16.06 -1.98 -7.32
CA LEU A 11 15.17 -1.98 -8.47
C LEU A 11 14.17 -3.13 -8.37
N PRO A 12 12.94 -2.96 -8.86
CA PRO A 12 12.02 -4.08 -9.04
C PRO A 12 12.51 -5.03 -10.15
N THR A 13 12.12 -6.30 -10.10
CA THR A 13 12.34 -7.21 -11.22
C THR A 13 11.37 -6.93 -12.38
N THR A 14 11.74 -7.42 -13.58
CA THR A 14 10.84 -7.50 -14.74
C THR A 14 10.83 -8.97 -15.23
N PRO A 15 9.69 -9.69 -15.12
CA PRO A 15 8.39 -9.25 -14.61
C PRO A 15 8.41 -8.94 -13.11
N ALA A 16 7.40 -8.21 -12.64
CA ALA A 16 7.24 -7.90 -11.23
C ALA A 16 7.16 -9.20 -10.40
N SER A 17 7.91 -9.26 -9.31
CA SER A 17 7.96 -10.41 -8.40
C SER A 17 8.29 -9.96 -6.98
N MET A 18 8.35 -10.92 -6.07
CA MET A 18 8.83 -10.70 -4.69
C MET A 18 10.35 -10.57 -4.60
N ASN A 19 11.06 -10.56 -5.72
CA ASN A 19 12.49 -10.29 -5.75
C ASN A 19 12.77 -8.81 -6.04
N VAL A 20 13.89 -8.33 -5.52
CA VAL A 20 14.47 -7.03 -5.85
C VAL A 20 15.90 -7.21 -6.34
N ILE A 21 16.34 -6.32 -7.21
CA ILE A 21 17.71 -6.27 -7.72
C ILE A 21 18.43 -5.12 -7.02
N VAL A 22 19.53 -5.41 -6.33
CA VAL A 22 20.44 -4.41 -5.77
C VAL A 22 21.59 -4.24 -6.77
N GLU A 23 21.69 -3.06 -7.38
CA GLU A 23 22.79 -2.73 -8.29
C GLU A 23 24.13 -2.64 -7.55
N PRO A 24 25.26 -2.93 -8.22
CA PRO A 24 26.59 -2.75 -7.64
C PRO A 24 26.80 -1.35 -7.04
N GLY A 25 27.70 -1.27 -6.07
CA GLY A 25 28.06 -0.01 -5.46
C GLY A 25 28.78 -0.18 -4.12
N ARG A 26 29.00 0.93 -3.43
CA ARG A 26 29.75 0.95 -2.18
C ARG A 26 29.25 1.99 -1.20
N ILE A 27 29.46 1.69 0.07
CA ILE A 27 29.20 2.59 1.20
C ILE A 27 30.52 2.92 1.88
N MET A 28 30.77 4.21 2.07
CA MET A 28 31.92 4.70 2.83
C MET A 28 31.46 5.26 4.16
N THR A 29 32.00 4.73 5.26
CA THR A 29 31.73 5.20 6.63
C THR A 29 33.05 5.40 7.37
N GLY A 30 33.53 6.65 7.42
CA GLY A 30 34.87 6.94 7.95
C GLY A 30 35.96 6.39 7.03
N SER A 31 36.89 5.61 7.57
CA SER A 31 37.94 4.92 6.81
C SER A 31 37.49 3.60 6.17
N ARG A 32 36.28 3.14 6.50
CA ARG A 32 35.77 1.86 6.05
C ARG A 32 35.01 1.97 4.73
N VAL A 33 35.31 1.08 3.80
CA VAL A 33 34.59 0.90 2.53
C VAL A 33 34.01 -0.50 2.52
N VAL A 34 32.72 -0.62 2.21
CA VAL A 34 32.05 -1.90 1.97
C VAL A 34 31.45 -1.85 0.58
N GLU A 35 31.71 -2.88 -0.23
CA GLU A 35 31.40 -2.91 -1.66
C GLU A 35 30.55 -4.12 -2.00
N LEU A 36 29.50 -3.88 -2.79
CA LEU A 36 28.77 -4.89 -3.55
C LEU A 36 29.32 -4.86 -4.98
N ALA A 37 30.16 -5.83 -5.33
CA ALA A 37 30.86 -5.86 -6.62
C ALA A 37 29.91 -6.16 -7.80
N GLU A 38 28.92 -7.02 -7.59
CA GLU A 38 27.99 -7.49 -8.62
C GLU A 38 26.53 -7.30 -8.19
N ALA A 39 25.62 -7.23 -9.15
CA ALA A 39 24.21 -7.08 -8.85
C ALA A 39 23.71 -8.28 -8.05
N ALA A 40 22.98 -8.03 -6.95
CA ALA A 40 22.40 -9.08 -6.13
C ALA A 40 20.90 -9.13 -6.33
N THR A 41 20.34 -10.33 -6.56
CA THR A 41 18.90 -10.54 -6.51
C THR A 41 18.53 -11.09 -5.15
N VAL A 42 17.55 -10.46 -4.51
CA VAL A 42 17.18 -10.76 -3.13
C VAL A 42 15.68 -10.98 -3.05
N CYS A 43 15.26 -12.08 -2.44
CA CYS A 43 13.86 -12.40 -2.23
C CYS A 43 13.35 -11.70 -0.97
N ILE A 44 12.23 -11.00 -1.10
CA ILE A 44 11.49 -10.38 -0.01
C ILE A 44 10.30 -11.27 0.33
N ARG A 45 10.13 -11.62 1.61
CA ARG A 45 8.98 -12.43 2.02
C ARG A 45 7.68 -11.62 1.87
N VAL A 46 6.62 -12.28 1.43
CA VAL A 46 5.29 -11.67 1.36
C VAL A 46 4.87 -11.24 2.76
N ALA A 47 4.35 -10.03 2.90
CA ALA A 47 3.85 -9.55 4.19
C ALA A 47 2.66 -10.40 4.68
N GLY A 48 2.49 -10.46 5.99
CA GLY A 48 1.40 -11.19 6.61
C GLY A 48 0.02 -10.66 6.21
N GLN A 49 -1.00 -11.47 6.48
CA GLN A 49 -2.41 -11.08 6.35
C GLN A 49 -3.07 -11.17 7.72
N ARG A 50 -3.99 -10.24 8.00
CA ARG A 50 -4.89 -10.32 9.16
C ARG A 50 -6.31 -10.50 8.67
N ARG A 51 -6.99 -11.50 9.21
CA ARG A 51 -8.40 -11.76 8.93
C ARG A 51 -9.28 -11.09 9.97
N PHE A 52 -10.31 -10.40 9.50
CA PHE A 52 -11.39 -9.86 10.30
C PHE A 52 -12.65 -10.66 9.98
N ASN A 53 -13.35 -11.10 11.01
CA ASN A 53 -14.60 -11.82 10.89
C ASN A 53 -15.69 -11.09 11.69
N ASP A 54 -16.93 -11.24 11.25
CA ASP A 54 -18.13 -10.65 11.86
C ASP A 54 -18.00 -9.15 12.17
N GLN A 55 -17.37 -8.40 11.27
CA GLN A 55 -17.28 -6.95 11.42
C GLN A 55 -18.62 -6.32 11.10
N ARG A 56 -19.10 -5.47 12.01
CA ARG A 56 -20.33 -4.71 11.83
C ARG A 56 -20.06 -3.51 10.93
N TYR A 57 -20.85 -3.39 9.88
CA TYR A 57 -20.65 -2.36 8.86
C TYR A 57 -21.99 -1.87 8.33
N ARG A 58 -22.23 -0.56 8.38
CA ARG A 58 -23.40 0.06 7.76
C ARG A 58 -23.02 0.51 6.35
N ILE A 59 -23.74 0.01 5.34
CA ILE A 59 -23.40 0.31 3.94
C ILE A 59 -23.73 1.75 3.56
N VAL A 60 -22.82 2.44 2.86
CA VAL A 60 -23.05 3.81 2.36
C VAL A 60 -22.81 3.90 0.85
N GLY A 61 -23.77 4.54 0.19
CA GLY A 61 -23.68 4.84 -1.24
C GLY A 61 -24.00 3.66 -2.13
N GLU A 62 -24.03 3.94 -3.43
CA GLU A 62 -24.50 3.04 -4.47
C GLU A 62 -23.45 2.89 -5.57
N GLY A 63 -23.37 1.70 -6.15
CA GLY A 63 -22.51 1.40 -7.28
C GLY A 63 -23.04 0.21 -8.06
N ALA A 64 -23.21 0.39 -9.37
CA ALA A 64 -23.71 -0.65 -10.28
C ALA A 64 -22.59 -1.49 -10.93
N ALA A 65 -21.34 -1.04 -10.85
CA ALA A 65 -20.17 -1.79 -11.33
C ALA A 65 -18.89 -1.42 -10.55
N SER A 66 -17.95 -2.35 -10.48
CA SER A 66 -16.58 -2.11 -10.03
C SER A 66 -15.69 -1.51 -11.13
N PRO A 67 -14.74 -0.59 -10.83
CA PRO A 67 -14.50 0.06 -9.54
C PRO A 67 -15.56 1.12 -9.24
N SER A 68 -16.08 1.11 -8.02
CA SER A 68 -17.13 2.04 -7.59
C SER A 68 -16.57 3.35 -7.02
N GLY A 69 -15.25 3.45 -6.81
CA GLY A 69 -14.58 4.64 -6.26
C GLY A 69 -14.88 4.91 -4.78
N TRP A 70 -14.15 5.85 -4.20
CA TRP A 70 -14.31 6.24 -2.79
C TRP A 70 -15.66 6.91 -2.52
N ASN A 71 -16.24 6.63 -1.36
CA ASN A 71 -17.51 7.19 -0.85
C ASN A 71 -17.35 7.91 0.50
N GLY A 72 -16.12 8.20 0.93
CA GLY A 72 -15.88 8.86 2.21
C GLY A 72 -15.93 7.93 3.43
N GLU A 73 -16.12 6.63 3.22
CA GLU A 73 -16.21 5.66 4.32
C GLU A 73 -14.86 5.34 4.95
N ASN A 74 -14.93 5.07 6.25
CA ASN A 74 -13.85 4.53 7.05
C ASN A 74 -14.21 3.08 7.45
N ILE A 75 -14.18 2.15 6.49
CA ILE A 75 -14.05 0.73 6.90
C ILE A 75 -12.75 0.67 7.69
N ARG A 76 -12.79 0.14 8.93
CA ARG A 76 -11.64 0.15 9.86
C ARG A 76 -10.35 -0.23 9.10
N GLY A 77 -9.40 0.71 9.07
CA GLY A 77 -8.23 0.68 8.20
C GLY A 77 -8.06 1.88 7.24
N THR A 78 -9.07 2.73 7.04
CA THR A 78 -8.99 3.90 6.14
C THR A 78 -9.29 5.22 6.85
N ALA A 79 -8.66 5.58 7.98
CA ALA A 79 -8.92 6.89 8.59
C ALA A 79 -8.37 8.06 7.74
N GLY A 80 -9.16 8.48 6.75
CA GLY A 80 -8.97 9.72 6.01
C GLY A 80 -7.91 9.72 4.91
N MET A 81 -7.19 8.63 4.66
CA MET A 81 -6.29 8.47 3.51
C MET A 81 -6.44 7.06 2.90
N PRO A 82 -6.48 6.93 1.57
CA PRO A 82 -6.84 5.69 0.91
C PRO A 82 -5.68 4.70 0.94
N TYR A 83 -5.72 3.72 1.83
CA TYR A 83 -4.70 2.68 1.86
C TYR A 83 -5.29 1.31 1.56
N GLN A 84 -4.92 0.84 0.38
CA GLN A 84 -5.20 -0.45 -0.26
C GLN A 84 -4.76 -1.61 0.62
N ARG A 85 -5.61 -2.07 1.53
CA ARG A 85 -5.22 -3.19 2.41
C ARG A 85 -6.05 -4.43 2.21
N MET A 86 -7.26 -4.35 1.67
CA MET A 86 -8.09 -5.54 1.51
C MET A 86 -7.44 -6.54 0.55
N VAL A 87 -7.30 -7.79 0.98
CA VAL A 87 -6.81 -8.88 0.14
C VAL A 87 -7.86 -9.13 -0.94
N PRO A 88 -7.53 -9.04 -2.24
CA PRO A 88 -8.50 -9.28 -3.31
C PRO A 88 -9.19 -10.64 -3.16
N GLY A 89 -10.52 -10.65 -3.31
CA GLY A 89 -11.34 -11.87 -3.18
C GLY A 89 -11.60 -12.34 -1.75
N SER A 90 -11.09 -11.66 -0.72
CA SER A 90 -11.32 -12.06 0.67
C SER A 90 -12.66 -11.58 1.25
N LEU A 91 -13.30 -10.56 0.64
CA LEU A 91 -14.53 -9.97 1.15
C LEU A 91 -15.71 -10.93 1.04
N GLN A 92 -16.43 -11.09 2.14
CA GLN A 92 -17.71 -11.77 2.21
C GLN A 92 -18.69 -10.87 2.97
N VAL A 93 -19.86 -10.65 2.38
CA VAL A 93 -20.88 -9.74 2.91
C VAL A 93 -22.12 -10.55 3.27
N TYR A 94 -22.62 -10.34 4.47
CA TYR A 94 -23.78 -11.03 5.02
C TYR A 94 -24.79 -10.02 5.57
N ALA A 95 -26.04 -10.45 5.67
CA ALA A 95 -27.01 -9.79 6.53
C ALA A 95 -26.47 -9.72 7.96
N ARG A 96 -26.97 -8.79 8.77
CA ARG A 96 -26.54 -8.59 10.16
C ARG A 96 -26.50 -9.89 10.96
N ASP A 97 -27.55 -10.70 10.89
CA ASP A 97 -27.67 -11.97 11.61
C ASP A 97 -26.97 -13.14 10.89
N ARG A 98 -26.33 -12.87 9.75
CA ARG A 98 -25.68 -13.83 8.86
C ARG A 98 -26.61 -14.91 8.31
N SER A 99 -27.93 -14.69 8.34
CA SER A 99 -28.94 -15.59 7.75
C SER A 99 -28.84 -15.67 6.23
N LYS A 100 -28.36 -14.58 5.60
CA LYS A 100 -28.18 -14.45 4.16
C LYS A 100 -26.76 -14.00 3.85
N ARG A 101 -26.14 -14.63 2.85
CA ARG A 101 -24.90 -14.15 2.22
C ARG A 101 -25.27 -13.40 0.94
N TYR A 102 -24.74 -12.20 0.79
CA TYR A 102 -24.91 -11.38 -0.40
C TYR A 102 -23.89 -11.74 -1.49
N VAL A 103 -24.29 -11.58 -2.74
CA VAL A 103 -23.52 -11.96 -3.93
C VAL A 103 -22.82 -10.71 -4.53
N PRO A 104 -21.49 -10.73 -4.72
CA PRO A 104 -20.79 -9.64 -5.41
C PRO A 104 -21.37 -9.37 -6.81
N GLU A 105 -21.34 -8.11 -7.23
CA GLU A 105 -21.89 -7.55 -8.47
C GLU A 105 -23.43 -7.64 -8.62
N ALA A 106 -24.10 -8.56 -7.92
CA ALA A 106 -25.56 -8.63 -7.87
C ALA A 106 -26.14 -7.75 -6.73
N ASP A 107 -25.61 -7.91 -5.52
CA ASP A 107 -26.11 -7.23 -4.32
C ASP A 107 -25.26 -6.00 -3.93
N TYR A 108 -23.96 -6.05 -4.23
CA TYR A 108 -23.01 -4.98 -3.93
C TYR A 108 -21.86 -4.95 -4.94
N THR A 109 -21.21 -3.81 -5.04
CA THR A 109 -19.93 -3.65 -5.74
C THR A 109 -18.82 -3.40 -4.73
N GLN A 110 -17.62 -3.85 -5.06
CA GLN A 110 -16.43 -3.61 -4.25
C GLN A 110 -15.37 -2.89 -5.07
N ASP A 111 -14.59 -2.07 -4.39
CA ASP A 111 -13.40 -1.46 -4.95
C ASP A 111 -12.22 -1.86 -4.08
N SER A 112 -11.46 -2.87 -4.51
CA SER A 112 -10.32 -3.37 -3.74
C SER A 112 -9.19 -2.35 -3.63
N TYR A 113 -9.15 -1.35 -4.53
CA TYR A 113 -8.16 -0.27 -4.45
C TYR A 113 -8.51 0.70 -3.33
N TRP A 114 -9.78 1.14 -3.25
CA TRP A 114 -10.22 2.07 -2.20
C TRP A 114 -10.67 1.36 -0.91
N GLY A 115 -10.83 0.04 -0.94
CA GLY A 115 -11.39 -0.75 0.15
C GLY A 115 -12.88 -0.48 0.41
N SER A 116 -13.59 0.16 -0.53
CA SER A 116 -15.00 0.56 -0.35
C SER A 116 -15.97 -0.52 -0.84
N ILE A 117 -17.13 -0.59 -0.21
CA ILE A 117 -18.23 -1.49 -0.58
C ILE A 117 -19.49 -0.64 -0.75
N LYS A 118 -20.14 -0.73 -1.91
CA LYS A 118 -21.37 0.01 -2.19
C LYS A 118 -22.50 -0.94 -2.54
N ARG A 119 -23.72 -0.61 -2.13
CA ARG A 119 -24.87 -1.44 -2.50
C ARG A 119 -25.10 -1.34 -4.01
N ASN A 120 -25.50 -2.44 -4.63
CA ASN A 120 -26.03 -2.39 -5.99
C ASN A 120 -27.46 -1.82 -5.90
N PRO A 121 -27.83 -0.79 -6.68
CA PRO A 121 -29.17 -0.20 -6.60
C PRO A 121 -30.30 -1.20 -6.86
N GLN A 122 -30.02 -2.26 -7.61
CA GLN A 122 -30.93 -3.34 -8.03
C GLN A 122 -30.73 -4.60 -7.19
N GLY A 123 -29.80 -4.57 -6.23
CA GLY A 123 -29.46 -5.65 -5.34
C GLY A 123 -30.41 -5.79 -4.16
N GLY A 124 -30.20 -6.84 -3.37
CA GLY A 124 -31.02 -7.15 -2.20
C GLY A 124 -30.59 -6.45 -0.90
N ILE A 125 -29.65 -5.49 -0.94
CA ILE A 125 -29.19 -4.74 0.24
C ILE A 125 -29.94 -3.41 0.32
N ALA A 126 -30.60 -3.16 1.45
CA ALA A 126 -31.33 -1.92 1.70
C ALA A 126 -30.38 -0.73 1.90
N ILE A 127 -30.91 0.49 1.71
CA ILE A 127 -30.20 1.72 2.05
C ILE A 127 -29.90 1.69 3.56
N ASP A 128 -28.66 2.02 3.93
CA ASP A 128 -28.22 2.09 5.33
C ASP A 128 -28.32 0.77 6.11
N GLU A 129 -28.44 -0.37 5.43
CA GLU A 129 -28.49 -1.67 6.07
C GLU A 129 -27.21 -1.94 6.89
N GLU A 130 -27.37 -2.44 8.11
CA GLU A 130 -26.26 -2.97 8.90
C GLU A 130 -25.95 -4.40 8.45
N LEU A 131 -24.70 -4.63 8.10
CA LEU A 131 -24.16 -5.86 7.54
C LEU A 131 -23.17 -6.49 8.51
N SER A 132 -22.95 -7.79 8.33
CA SER A 132 -21.81 -8.51 8.91
C SER A 132 -20.84 -8.82 7.77
N ILE A 133 -19.58 -8.39 7.87
CA ILE A 133 -18.57 -8.61 6.83
C ILE A 133 -17.37 -9.38 7.37
N ASP A 134 -16.85 -10.27 6.53
CA ASP A 134 -15.57 -10.92 6.72
C ASP A 134 -14.63 -10.45 5.62
N TYR A 135 -13.38 -10.13 5.97
CA TYR A 135 -12.36 -9.75 4.99
C TYR A 135 -10.97 -9.98 5.55
N ALA A 136 -9.97 -10.06 4.68
CA ALA A 136 -8.58 -10.07 5.08
C ALA A 136 -7.92 -8.77 4.64
N VAL A 137 -6.93 -8.33 5.40
CA VAL A 137 -6.07 -7.20 5.05
C VAL A 137 -4.61 -7.63 4.98
N TRP A 138 -3.86 -7.06 4.06
CA TRP A 138 -2.40 -7.09 4.06
C TRP A 138 -1.86 -6.26 5.21
N LEU A 139 -0.92 -6.82 5.95
CA LEU A 139 -0.16 -6.11 6.97
C LEU A 139 0.97 -5.35 6.28
N CYS A 140 1.22 -4.11 6.72
CA CYS A 140 2.42 -3.39 6.30
C CYS A 140 3.61 -3.96 7.08
N ARG A 141 4.78 -4.00 6.44
CA ARG A 141 6.05 -4.37 7.07
C ARG A 141 7.16 -3.52 6.47
N TYR A 142 8.07 -3.00 7.26
CA TYR A 142 9.31 -2.44 6.70
C TYR A 142 10.35 -3.54 6.63
N ASP A 143 11.05 -3.66 5.51
CA ASP A 143 12.22 -4.51 5.42
C ASP A 143 13.44 -3.63 5.17
N ALA A 144 14.59 -4.04 5.68
CA ALA A 144 15.87 -3.38 5.41
C ALA A 144 16.71 -4.31 4.55
N ILE A 145 17.10 -3.82 3.37
CA ILE A 145 18.16 -4.45 2.59
C ILE A 145 19.47 -3.94 3.18
N VAL A 146 20.39 -4.83 3.52
CA VAL A 146 21.59 -4.53 4.28
C VAL A 146 22.80 -5.04 3.53
N LEU A 147 23.79 -4.16 3.34
CA LEU A 147 25.10 -4.53 2.84
C LEU A 147 25.98 -4.96 4.02
N LEU A 148 26.38 -6.23 4.02
CA LEU A 148 27.23 -6.85 5.03
C LEU A 148 28.70 -6.55 4.77
N GLU A 149 29.55 -6.76 5.79
CA GLU A 149 30.96 -6.39 5.77
C GLU A 149 31.77 -7.12 4.68
N ASP A 150 31.33 -8.32 4.31
CA ASP A 150 31.91 -9.18 3.29
C ASP A 150 31.44 -8.85 1.86
N GLY A 151 30.63 -7.80 1.70
CA GLY A 151 30.09 -7.37 0.41
C GLY A 151 28.81 -8.11 -0.03
N THR A 152 28.26 -8.98 0.82
CA THR A 152 26.99 -9.66 0.54
C THR A 152 25.78 -8.83 0.96
N ILE A 153 24.61 -9.15 0.40
CA ILE A 153 23.34 -8.52 0.78
C ILE A 153 22.52 -9.46 1.66
N SER A 154 21.92 -8.89 2.71
CA SER A 154 20.94 -9.56 3.57
C SER A 154 19.65 -8.74 3.66
N VAL A 155 18.54 -9.41 3.99
CA VAL A 155 17.27 -8.76 4.32
C VAL A 155 17.05 -8.89 5.81
N VAL A 156 16.87 -7.77 6.50
CA VAL A 156 16.35 -7.74 7.86
C VAL A 156 14.88 -7.41 7.76
N GLU A 157 14.03 -8.39 8.07
CA GLU A 157 12.58 -8.20 8.02
C GLU A 157 12.08 -7.45 9.25
N GLY A 158 11.11 -6.57 9.03
CA GLY A 158 10.42 -5.88 10.11
C GLY A 158 9.37 -6.72 10.79
N ASP A 159 8.75 -6.13 11.80
CA ASP A 159 7.61 -6.73 12.45
C ASP A 159 6.37 -6.66 11.54
N CYS A 160 5.61 -7.75 11.49
CA CYS A 160 4.32 -7.82 10.82
C CYS A 160 3.16 -7.54 11.76
N ASP A 161 3.38 -7.55 13.07
CA ASP A 161 2.36 -7.30 14.07
C ASP A 161 2.10 -5.80 14.16
N ALA A 162 1.00 -5.36 13.57
CA ALA A 162 0.49 -4.01 13.80
C ALA A 162 -0.18 -3.98 15.19
N PRO A 163 0.34 -3.22 16.18
CA PRO A 163 -0.35 -3.05 17.44
C PRO A 163 -1.75 -2.48 17.16
N GLU A 164 -2.79 -3.13 17.70
CA GLU A 164 -4.20 -2.92 17.37
C GLU A 164 -4.68 -1.45 17.51
N SER A 165 -3.94 -0.64 18.26
CA SER A 165 -4.23 0.76 18.53
C SER A 165 -3.66 1.74 17.49
N ARG A 166 -2.89 1.28 16.50
CA ARG A 166 -2.14 2.13 15.55
C ARG A 166 -2.40 1.81 14.08
N GLU A 167 -3.64 1.47 13.70
CA GLU A 167 -4.02 1.13 12.32
C GLU A 167 -3.61 2.17 11.22
N LEU A 168 -3.08 3.34 11.63
CA LEU A 168 -2.65 4.46 10.80
C LEU A 168 -1.14 4.74 10.78
N LEU A 169 -0.34 4.12 11.65
CA LEU A 169 1.11 4.34 11.65
C LEU A 169 1.79 3.21 10.88
N LEU A 170 2.63 3.58 9.92
CA LEU A 170 3.53 2.63 9.28
C LEU A 170 4.37 1.95 10.39
N PRO A 171 4.68 0.64 10.30
CA PRO A 171 5.42 -0.06 11.35
C PRO A 171 6.78 0.59 11.61
N GLU A 172 7.42 0.29 12.73
CA GLU A 172 8.80 0.75 12.91
C GLU A 172 9.72 0.02 11.91
N PRO A 173 10.71 0.71 11.31
CA PRO A 173 11.74 0.04 10.53
C PRO A 173 12.48 -1.02 11.37
N PRO A 174 12.88 -2.16 10.77
CA PRO A 174 13.61 -3.19 11.48
C PRO A 174 14.94 -2.66 12.02
N LYS A 175 15.32 -3.15 13.20
CA LYS A 175 16.64 -2.87 13.77
C LYS A 175 17.71 -3.66 13.00
N VAL A 176 18.65 -2.96 12.39
CA VAL A 176 19.79 -3.56 11.70
C VAL A 176 20.94 -3.74 12.70
N GLU A 177 21.23 -4.98 13.08
CA GLU A 177 22.29 -5.28 14.07
C GLU A 177 23.69 -5.37 13.46
N ARG A 178 23.78 -5.78 12.19
CA ARG A 178 25.04 -5.97 11.45
C ARG A 178 24.93 -5.38 10.07
N GLY A 179 26.02 -4.82 9.55
CA GLY A 179 26.08 -4.22 8.21
C GLY A 179 25.56 -2.80 8.15
N VAL A 180 25.39 -2.29 6.92
CA VAL A 180 24.91 -0.92 6.67
C VAL A 180 23.69 -0.96 5.77
N CYS A 181 22.62 -0.28 6.19
CA CYS A 181 21.40 -0.15 5.41
C CYS A 181 21.45 1.13 4.55
N PRO A 182 21.45 1.03 3.21
CA PRO A 182 21.40 2.20 2.32
C PRO A 182 20.06 2.96 2.39
N GLY A 183 19.02 2.35 2.97
CA GLY A 183 17.76 2.99 3.33
C GLY A 183 16.69 1.97 3.73
N PRO A 184 15.69 2.32 4.55
CA PRO A 184 14.58 1.44 4.87
C PRO A 184 13.65 1.27 3.66
N TYR A 185 13.15 0.06 3.43
CA TYR A 185 12.18 -0.27 2.38
C TYR A 185 10.82 -0.56 3.00
N ILE A 186 9.75 -0.07 2.38
CA ILE A 186 8.39 -0.34 2.85
C ILE A 186 7.82 -1.47 2.01
N HIS A 187 7.56 -2.60 2.65
CA HIS A 187 6.66 -3.58 2.08
C HIS A 187 5.22 -3.17 2.44
N GLY A 188 4.53 -2.61 1.45
CA GLY A 188 3.17 -2.17 1.63
C GLY A 188 2.31 -2.60 0.45
N LEU A 189 1.22 -3.30 0.79
CA LEU A 189 -0.04 -3.32 0.04
C LEU A 189 -0.12 -4.37 -1.09
N GLY A 190 -0.02 -5.65 -0.72
CA GLY A 190 -0.32 -6.78 -1.62
C GLY A 190 0.90 -7.48 -2.19
N ALA A 191 0.72 -8.12 -3.36
CA ALA A 191 1.79 -8.76 -4.12
C ALA A 191 2.70 -7.75 -4.87
N ASP A 192 2.41 -6.45 -4.75
CA ASP A 192 3.16 -5.39 -5.42
C ASP A 192 4.16 -4.75 -4.45
N LEU A 193 5.44 -4.89 -4.76
CA LEU A 193 6.52 -4.28 -4.01
C LEU A 193 6.62 -2.78 -4.36
N ARG A 194 6.51 -1.91 -3.34
CA ARG A 194 6.61 -0.45 -3.51
C ARG A 194 7.91 0.09 -2.96
N LEU A 195 8.74 0.61 -3.84
CA LEU A 195 10.00 1.23 -3.46
C LEU A 195 9.75 2.64 -2.90
N TRP A 196 9.90 2.81 -1.59
CA TRP A 196 9.91 4.12 -0.97
C TRP A 196 11.35 4.57 -0.72
N ARG A 197 11.84 5.50 -1.54
CA ARG A 197 13.17 6.09 -1.34
C ARG A 197 13.01 7.43 -0.65
N ARG A 198 13.44 7.56 0.62
CA ARG A 198 13.58 8.87 1.28
C ARG A 198 14.62 9.69 0.51
N LYS A 199 14.18 10.71 -0.23
CA LYS A 199 15.09 11.68 -0.85
C LYS A 199 15.41 12.74 0.21
N ARG A 200 16.64 12.74 0.74
CA ARG A 200 17.13 13.93 1.46
C ARG A 200 17.23 15.07 0.47
N ASP A 201 16.61 16.19 0.76
CA ASP A 201 16.80 17.39 -0.06
C ASP A 201 18.24 17.92 0.10
N ARG A 202 18.65 18.85 -0.78
CA ARG A 202 19.99 19.47 -0.72
C ARG A 202 20.27 20.23 0.59
N ARG A 203 19.26 20.44 1.45
CA ARG A 203 19.35 21.15 2.73
C ARG A 203 19.43 20.20 3.93
N GLY A 204 19.42 18.89 3.71
CA GLY A 204 19.40 17.89 4.79
C GLY A 204 18.05 17.71 5.46
N SER A 205 16.99 18.32 4.92
CA SER A 205 15.60 18.13 5.36
C SER A 205 15.04 16.83 4.78
N LEU A 206 14.22 16.15 5.58
CA LEU A 206 13.52 14.92 5.21
C LEU A 206 12.29 15.29 4.36
N ASP A 207 12.36 15.08 3.04
CA ASP A 207 11.18 15.21 2.17
C ASP A 207 10.63 13.79 1.88
N GLY A 208 9.47 13.49 2.45
CA GLY A 208 8.82 12.18 2.42
C GLY A 208 7.96 11.93 1.18
N ARG A 209 8.49 12.15 -0.03
CA ARG A 209 7.73 11.90 -1.26
C ARG A 209 7.86 10.44 -1.70
N ALA A 210 6.72 9.76 -1.84
CA ALA A 210 6.61 8.47 -2.53
C ALA A 210 7.00 8.61 -4.00
N PHE A 211 7.61 7.58 -4.59
CA PHE A 211 7.90 7.54 -6.03
C PHE A 211 6.64 7.09 -6.78
N ASP A 212 6.15 7.89 -7.73
CA ASP A 212 5.05 7.54 -8.64
C ASP A 212 5.52 6.57 -9.74
N GLY A 213 5.88 5.35 -9.36
CA GLY A 213 6.22 4.26 -10.29
C GLY A 213 5.08 3.25 -10.40
N TRP A 214 4.11 3.50 -11.28
CA TRP A 214 2.94 2.62 -11.46
C TRP A 214 3.25 1.46 -12.41
N THR A 215 3.10 0.22 -11.93
CA THR A 215 3.16 -1.01 -12.73
C THR A 215 1.98 -1.11 -13.71
N ALA A 216 2.23 -1.76 -14.84
CA ALA A 216 1.48 -1.62 -16.10
C ALA A 216 0.12 -2.36 -16.16
N GLY A 217 -0.35 -2.99 -15.07
CA GLY A 217 -1.62 -3.74 -15.06
C GLY A 217 -2.90 -2.89 -14.90
N THR A 218 -2.78 -1.65 -14.43
CA THR A 218 -3.94 -0.77 -14.09
C THR A 218 -3.99 0.53 -14.89
N ARG A 219 -3.06 0.76 -15.83
CA ARG A 219 -2.98 2.00 -16.63
C ARG A 219 -4.24 2.31 -17.45
N GLY A 220 -5.05 1.30 -17.77
CA GLY A 220 -6.31 1.47 -18.51
C GLY A 220 -7.41 2.18 -17.73
N GLN A 221 -7.48 2.03 -16.40
CA GLN A 221 -8.62 2.53 -15.61
C GLN A 221 -8.46 4.00 -15.18
N ILE A 222 -7.24 4.48 -14.94
CA ILE A 222 -7.01 5.83 -14.37
C ILE A 222 -7.18 6.96 -15.40
N ARG A 223 -6.91 6.72 -16.70
CA ARG A 223 -7.10 7.75 -17.74
C ARG A 223 -8.55 8.21 -17.89
N ARG A 224 -9.55 7.42 -17.47
CA ARG A 224 -10.97 7.82 -17.49
C ARG A 224 -11.38 8.76 -16.35
N TYR A 225 -10.70 8.73 -15.20
CA TYR A 225 -11.15 9.46 -14.01
C TYR A 225 -10.52 10.86 -13.84
N GLY A 226 -9.35 11.11 -14.45
CA GLY A 226 -8.67 12.41 -14.32
C GLY A 226 -9.28 13.58 -15.10
N ARG A 227 -10.27 13.34 -15.99
CA ARG A 227 -10.85 14.39 -16.85
C ARG A 227 -12.20 14.94 -16.40
N THR A 228 -12.90 14.30 -15.46
CA THR A 228 -14.33 14.57 -15.24
C THR A 228 -14.64 15.50 -14.05
N HIS A 229 -13.68 15.87 -13.21
CA HIS A 229 -13.93 16.68 -12.00
C HIS A 229 -13.20 18.03 -11.90
N LEU A 230 -12.70 18.56 -13.02
CA LEU A 230 -12.18 19.93 -13.11
C LEU A 230 -13.03 20.79 -14.07
N ARG A 231 -14.27 21.09 -13.67
CA ARG A 231 -15.00 22.29 -14.10
C ARG A 231 -15.73 22.91 -12.90
N ARG A 232 -15.03 23.83 -12.21
CA ARG A 232 -15.64 24.85 -11.33
C ARG A 232 -16.48 25.78 -12.19
N ARG A 233 -17.76 25.94 -11.86
CA ARG A 233 -18.34 27.11 -11.17
C ARG A 233 -17.79 28.44 -11.72
N GLY A 234 -18.44 28.95 -12.76
CA GLY A 234 -18.46 30.38 -13.06
C GLY A 234 -19.54 31.04 -12.21
N THR A 235 -19.12 31.86 -11.25
CA THR A 235 -19.98 32.80 -10.52
C THR A 235 -20.26 33.99 -11.42
N SER A 236 -21.53 34.23 -11.74
CA SER A 236 -22.00 35.54 -12.23
C SER A 236 -22.14 36.48 -11.04
N CYS A 237 -21.36 37.56 -11.02
CA CYS A 237 -21.67 38.77 -10.28
C CYS A 237 -21.98 39.83 -11.33
N GLY A 238 -23.25 40.24 -11.39
CA GLY A 238 -23.63 41.47 -12.05
C GLY A 238 -23.24 42.66 -11.19
N ALA A 239 -22.73 43.71 -11.83
CA ALA A 239 -22.78 45.06 -11.30
C ALA A 239 -22.63 46.06 -12.46
N ARG A 240 -23.70 46.85 -12.63
CA ARG A 240 -23.89 48.10 -13.38
C ARG A 240 -24.00 48.02 -14.89
#